data_AF-A0A524ISE0-F1
#
_entry.id   AF-A0A524ISE0-F1
#
_cell.length_a   1.000
_cell.length_b   1.000
_cell.length_c   1.000
_cell.angle_alpha   90.00
_cell.angle_beta   90.00
_cell.angle_gamma   90.00
#
_symmetry.space_group_name_H-M   'P 1'
#
loop_
_entity.id
_entity.type
_entity.pdbx_description
1 polymer ?
#
loop_
_entity_poly.entity_id
_entity_poly.type
_entity_poly.pdbx_seq_one_letter_code
_entity_poly.pdbx_strand_id
1 'polypeptide(L)'
;MPSKVRLNKFLASAGLGSRRGSEELIREGRVRIDGVVIQEQGVQVDPALSIIEVDGKRVEKKASTWIALYKLPRTICTRADPLGRPTVYDSLHAGHRELFHVGRLDVMSEGMLLFTNDGDVAQAMLHPSRRMPRRYEVTTRGPLPPKLVETLE
;
A
#
# COMPACT_ATOMS: atom_id res chain seq x y z
N MET A 1 22.88 5.11 8.15
CA MET A 1 23.30 3.69 8.11
C MET A 1 22.83 3.12 6.78
N PRO A 2 23.63 2.28 6.10
CA PRO A 2 23.19 1.57 4.91
C PRO A 2 21.99 0.69 5.28
N SER A 3 20.78 1.08 4.87
CA SER A 3 19.57 0.30 5.13
C SER A 3 19.32 -0.58 3.92
N LYS A 4 19.80 -1.83 3.99
CA LYS A 4 19.51 -2.81 2.95
C LYS A 4 18.00 -3.05 2.88
N VAL A 5 17.43 -2.86 1.69
CA VAL A 5 16.01 -3.07 1.39
C VAL A 5 15.88 -4.11 0.30
N ARG A 6 14.87 -4.98 0.39
CA ARG A 6 14.57 -5.92 -0.69
C ARG A 6 14.28 -5.16 -1.99
N LEU A 7 14.89 -5.56 -3.09
CA LEU A 7 14.79 -4.91 -4.39
C LEU A 7 13.34 -4.75 -4.84
N ASN A 8 12.50 -5.79 -4.69
CA ASN A 8 11.08 -5.72 -5.03
C ASN A 8 10.31 -4.63 -4.25
N LYS A 9 10.68 -4.40 -2.99
CA LYS A 9 10.11 -3.37 -2.12
C LYS A 9 10.57 -1.99 -2.56
N PHE A 10 11.87 -1.83 -2.87
CA PHE A 10 12.40 -0.58 -3.40
C PHE A 10 11.68 -0.17 -4.69
N LEU A 11 11.64 -1.06 -5.69
CA LEU A 11 10.97 -0.82 -6.98
C LEU A 11 9.49 -0.48 -6.81
N ALA A 12 8.79 -1.17 -5.90
CA ALA A 12 7.39 -0.86 -5.61
C ALA A 12 7.22 0.55 -5.00
N SER A 13 8.10 0.93 -4.05
CA SER A 13 8.09 2.27 -3.46
C SER A 13 8.46 3.38 -4.44
N ALA A 14 9.23 3.06 -5.48
CA ALA A 14 9.52 3.94 -6.61
C ALA A 14 8.35 4.08 -7.60
N GLY A 15 7.24 3.36 -7.40
CA GLY A 15 6.06 3.43 -8.24
C GLY A 15 6.11 2.56 -9.49
N LEU A 16 7.02 1.59 -9.57
CA LEU A 16 7.14 0.67 -10.72
C LEU A 16 6.15 -0.51 -10.67
N GLY A 17 5.22 -0.50 -9.70
CA GLY A 17 4.16 -1.48 -9.60
C GLY A 17 3.95 -1.98 -8.17
N SER A 18 3.20 -3.08 -8.05
CA SER A 18 3.10 -3.80 -6.77
C SER A 18 4.41 -4.55 -6.48
N ARG A 19 4.62 -5.02 -5.24
CA ARG A 19 5.78 -5.87 -4.92
C ARG A 19 5.89 -7.11 -5.82
N ARG A 20 4.75 -7.72 -6.17
CA ARG A 20 4.68 -8.86 -7.10
C ARG A 20 4.98 -8.44 -8.54
N GLY A 21 4.46 -7.29 -8.97
CA GLY A 21 4.81 -6.70 -10.27
C GLY A 21 6.31 -6.42 -10.38
N SER A 22 6.92 -5.92 -9.30
CA SER A 22 8.37 -5.71 -9.24
C SER A 22 9.16 -7.03 -9.28
N GLU A 23 8.64 -8.11 -8.70
CA GLU A 23 9.27 -9.44 -8.82
C GLU A 23 9.25 -9.94 -10.26
N GLU A 24 8.20 -9.63 -11.01
CA GLU A 24 8.11 -9.95 -12.42
C GLU A 24 9.16 -9.19 -13.25
N LEU A 25 9.31 -7.88 -13.03
CA LEU A 25 10.35 -7.08 -13.68
C LEU A 25 11.75 -7.65 -13.43
N ILE A 26 12.03 -8.10 -12.20
CA ILE A 26 13.29 -8.76 -11.84
C ILE A 26 13.43 -10.06 -12.63
N ARG A 27 12.41 -10.93 -12.60
CA ARG A 27 12.42 -12.22 -13.29
C ARG A 27 12.66 -12.09 -14.80
N GLU A 28 12.06 -11.09 -15.42
CA GLU A 28 12.24 -10.76 -16.85
C GLU A 28 13.65 -10.22 -17.19
N GLY A 29 14.53 -10.00 -16.21
CA GLY A 29 15.88 -9.48 -16.43
C GLY A 29 15.90 -7.99 -16.79
N ARG A 30 14.82 -7.27 -16.47
CA ARG A 30 14.67 -5.85 -16.80
C ARG A 30 15.31 -4.92 -15.79
N VAL A 31 15.70 -5.45 -14.62
CA VAL A 31 16.29 -4.70 -13.53
C VAL A 31 17.80 -4.88 -13.53
N ARG A 32 18.54 -3.77 -13.43
CA ARG A 32 19.99 -3.76 -13.23
C ARG A 32 20.35 -3.11 -11.90
N ILE A 33 21.40 -3.63 -11.26
CA ILE A 33 22.09 -2.99 -10.14
C ILE A 33 23.54 -2.80 -10.59
N ASP A 34 23.99 -1.54 -10.61
CA ASP A 34 25.36 -1.18 -10.98
C ASP A 34 25.80 -1.79 -12.33
N GLY A 35 24.88 -1.79 -13.31
CA GLY A 35 25.07 -2.35 -14.65
C GLY A 35 24.86 -3.85 -14.78
N VAL A 36 24.74 -4.60 -13.68
CA VAL A 36 24.54 -6.06 -13.68
C VAL A 36 23.06 -6.39 -13.69
N VAL A 37 22.62 -7.25 -14.61
CA VAL A 37 21.24 -7.74 -14.69
C VAL A 37 20.92 -8.64 -13.51
N ILE A 38 19.80 -8.37 -12.83
CA ILE A 38 19.34 -9.13 -11.67
C ILE A 38 18.07 -9.88 -12.04
N GLN A 39 18.09 -11.22 -11.86
CA GLN A 39 16.93 -12.10 -12.04
C GLN A 39 16.56 -12.88 -10.78
N GLU A 40 17.42 -12.87 -9.77
CA GLU A 40 17.19 -13.56 -8.50
C GLU A 40 16.20 -12.79 -7.61
N GLN A 41 15.25 -13.50 -7.01
CA GLN A 41 14.31 -12.92 -6.06
C GLN A 41 14.94 -12.77 -4.68
N GLY A 42 14.49 -11.77 -3.91
CA GLY A 42 14.95 -11.59 -2.52
C GLY A 42 16.24 -10.81 -2.38
N VAL A 43 16.91 -10.46 -3.49
CA VAL A 43 18.07 -9.56 -3.53
C VAL A 43 17.79 -8.30 -2.72
N GLN A 44 18.77 -7.93 -1.89
CA GLN A 44 18.74 -6.69 -1.13
C GLN A 44 19.69 -5.68 -1.77
N VAL A 45 19.27 -4.43 -1.78
CA VAL A 45 20.03 -3.31 -2.34
C VAL A 45 20.09 -2.18 -1.33
N ASP A 46 21.14 -1.39 -1.40
CA ASP A 46 21.21 -0.09 -0.74
C ASP A 46 21.04 1.01 -1.80
N PRO A 47 19.87 1.67 -1.87
CA PRO A 47 19.62 2.72 -2.84
C PRO A 47 20.53 3.95 -2.70
N ALA A 48 21.22 4.11 -1.56
CA ALA A 48 22.17 5.20 -1.35
C ALA A 48 23.56 4.91 -1.95
N LEU A 49 23.87 3.63 -2.18
CA LEU A 49 25.19 3.18 -2.65
C LEU A 49 25.16 2.57 -4.04
N SER A 50 24.01 2.05 -4.48
CA SER A 50 23.85 1.37 -5.76
C SER A 50 23.00 2.17 -6.74
N ILE A 51 23.36 2.11 -8.02
CA ILE A 51 22.55 2.60 -9.14
C ILE A 51 21.61 1.48 -9.54
N ILE A 52 20.31 1.73 -9.40
CA ILE A 52 19.26 0.79 -9.77
C ILE A 52 18.60 1.29 -11.04
N GLU A 53 18.50 0.43 -12.04
CA GLU A 53 17.89 0.77 -13.33
C GLU A 53 16.81 -0.24 -13.70
N VAL A 54 15.77 0.24 -14.38
CA VAL A 54 14.77 -0.60 -15.04
C VAL A 54 14.66 -0.17 -16.49
N ASP A 55 14.81 -1.12 -17.40
CA ASP A 55 14.84 -0.88 -18.86
C ASP A 55 15.84 0.24 -19.26
N GLY A 56 16.99 0.29 -18.59
CA GLY A 56 18.04 1.29 -18.85
C GLY A 56 17.74 2.69 -18.33
N LYS A 57 16.71 2.87 -17.50
CA LYS A 57 16.41 4.14 -16.82
C LYS A 57 16.68 4.01 -15.33
N ARG A 58 17.44 4.97 -14.78
CA ARG A 58 17.69 5.06 -13.34
C ARG A 58 16.36 5.21 -12.59
N VAL A 59 16.24 4.43 -11.52
CA VAL A 59 15.08 4.41 -10.62
C VAL A 59 15.45 5.09 -9.32
N GLU A 60 14.67 6.10 -8.96
CA GLU A 60 14.84 6.83 -7.71
C GLU A 60 13.65 6.59 -6.78
N LYS A 61 13.90 6.73 -5.48
CA LYS A 61 12.84 6.67 -4.49
C LYS A 61 11.92 7.88 -4.67
N LYS A 62 10.62 7.66 -4.84
CA LYS A 62 9.62 8.72 -4.83
C LYS A 62 9.47 9.30 -3.42
N ALA A 63 9.11 10.59 -3.33
CA ALA A 63 8.71 11.20 -2.07
C ALA A 63 7.50 10.48 -1.46
N SER A 64 7.46 10.38 -0.13
CA SER A 64 6.33 9.79 0.58
C SER A 64 5.08 10.64 0.34
N THR A 65 4.04 10.00 -0.22
CA THR A 65 2.76 10.62 -0.56
C THR A 65 1.67 9.98 0.29
N TRP A 66 0.75 10.79 0.79
CA TRP A 66 -0.37 10.34 1.61
C TRP A 66 -1.67 10.99 1.14
N ILE A 67 -2.74 10.20 1.07
CA ILE A 67 -4.08 10.68 0.77
C ILE A 67 -5.03 10.12 1.83
N ALA A 68 -5.84 11.00 2.43
CA ALA A 68 -7.01 10.60 3.19
C ALA A 68 -8.22 10.69 2.26
N LEU A 69 -8.78 9.53 1.89
CA LEU A 69 -9.96 9.42 1.06
C LEU A 69 -11.17 9.10 1.94
N TYR A 70 -12.29 9.77 1.73
CA TYR A 70 -13.56 9.30 2.26
C TYR A 70 -14.10 8.18 1.36
N LYS A 71 -14.01 6.93 1.82
CA LYS A 71 -14.56 5.76 1.11
C LYS A 71 -16.08 5.80 1.17
N LEU A 72 -16.72 5.67 0.01
CA LEU A 72 -18.16 5.52 -0.11
C LEU A 72 -18.60 4.04 0.11
N PRO A 73 -19.84 3.79 0.56
CA PRO A 73 -20.38 2.45 0.68
C PRO A 73 -20.54 1.80 -0.71
N ARG A 74 -20.63 0.46 -0.76
CA ARG A 74 -20.69 -0.36 -1.99
C ARG A 74 -19.43 -0.28 -2.86
N THR A 75 -18.31 0.15 -2.30
CA THR A 75 -16.99 0.08 -2.94
C THR A 75 -16.10 -0.91 -2.19
N ILE A 76 -15.22 -1.60 -2.92
CA ILE A 76 -14.30 -2.58 -2.33
C ILE A 76 -12.86 -2.07 -2.27
N CYS A 77 -12.14 -2.42 -1.20
CA CYS A 77 -10.72 -2.09 -1.01
C CYS A 77 -9.82 -3.06 -1.79
N THR A 78 -9.77 -2.93 -3.11
CA THR A 78 -8.84 -3.65 -4.00
C THR A 78 -8.47 -2.75 -5.17
N ARG A 79 -7.31 -2.99 -5.81
CA ARG A 79 -6.84 -2.23 -6.98
C ARG A 79 -7.59 -2.58 -8.26
N ALA A 80 -8.00 -3.83 -8.38
CA ALA A 80 -8.78 -4.34 -9.51
C ALA A 80 -9.71 -5.44 -9.00
N ASP A 81 -10.90 -5.52 -9.60
CA ASP A 81 -11.90 -6.54 -9.29
C ASP A 81 -12.25 -7.32 -10.56
N PRO A 82 -12.04 -8.65 -10.58
CA PRO A 82 -12.40 -9.48 -11.74
C PRO A 82 -13.89 -9.46 -12.09
N LEU A 83 -14.75 -9.14 -11.12
CA LEU A 83 -16.20 -9.06 -11.29
C LEU A 83 -16.69 -7.65 -11.63
N GLY A 84 -15.77 -6.69 -11.84
CA GLY A 84 -16.11 -5.34 -12.26
C GLY A 84 -16.81 -4.48 -11.20
N ARG A 85 -16.74 -4.85 -9.92
CA ARG A 85 -17.33 -4.03 -8.85
C ARG A 85 -16.55 -2.73 -8.65
N PRO A 86 -17.22 -1.62 -8.29
CA PRO A 86 -16.55 -0.37 -7.98
C PRO A 86 -15.51 -0.52 -6.88
N THR A 87 -14.33 0.05 -7.12
CA THR A 87 -13.20 0.01 -6.21
C THR A 87 -12.92 1.36 -5.60
N VAL A 88 -12.24 1.38 -4.47
CA VAL A 88 -11.75 2.62 -3.85
C VAL A 88 -10.77 3.40 -4.74
N TYR A 89 -10.19 2.77 -5.77
CA TYR A 89 -9.28 3.43 -6.72
C TYR A 89 -10.03 4.20 -7.81
N ASP A 90 -11.32 3.96 -8.00
CA ASP A 90 -12.13 4.72 -8.95
C ASP A 90 -12.44 6.14 -8.44
N SER A 91 -12.28 6.36 -7.14
CA SER A 91 -12.37 7.67 -6.50
C SER A 91 -11.02 8.42 -6.41
N LEU A 92 -9.91 7.80 -6.85
CA LEU A 92 -8.60 8.45 -6.87
C LEU A 92 -8.34 9.14 -8.21
N HIS A 93 -7.67 10.29 -8.17
CA HIS A 93 -7.09 10.89 -9.38
C HIS A 93 -6.13 9.90 -10.06
N ALA A 94 -6.08 9.94 -11.40
CA ALA A 94 -5.26 9.02 -12.20
C ALA A 94 -3.79 8.98 -11.77
N GLY A 95 -3.22 10.14 -11.39
CA GLY A 95 -1.84 10.28 -10.91
C GLY A 95 -1.57 9.75 -9.49
N HIS A 96 -2.56 9.13 -8.85
CA HIS A 96 -2.42 8.55 -7.50
C HIS A 96 -2.86 7.08 -7.42
N ARG A 97 -3.18 6.45 -8.56
CA ARG A 97 -3.62 5.04 -8.59
C ARG A 97 -2.49 4.06 -8.24
N GLU A 98 -1.23 4.50 -8.24
CA GLU A 98 -0.08 3.70 -7.81
C GLU A 98 0.02 3.53 -6.30
N LEU A 99 -0.60 4.43 -5.53
CA LEU A 99 -0.64 4.33 -4.07
C LEU A 99 -1.38 3.05 -3.65
N PHE A 100 -1.15 2.58 -2.43
CA PHE A 100 -1.88 1.46 -1.85
C PHE A 100 -2.64 1.92 -0.61
N HIS A 101 -3.79 1.30 -0.34
CA HIS A 101 -4.61 1.61 0.83
C HIS A 101 -3.98 1.05 2.12
N VAL A 102 -4.12 1.78 3.22
CA VAL A 102 -3.66 1.38 4.56
C VAL A 102 -4.83 0.74 5.30
N GLY A 103 -4.82 -0.59 5.36
CA GLY A 103 -5.92 -1.35 5.95
C GLY A 103 -7.11 -1.43 5.02
N ARG A 104 -8.26 -1.87 5.54
CA ARG A 104 -9.47 -2.07 4.74
C ARG A 104 -10.69 -1.65 5.54
N LEU A 105 -11.70 -1.18 4.81
CA LEU A 105 -13.07 -1.04 5.30
C LEU A 105 -13.92 -2.08 4.58
N ASP A 106 -14.97 -2.55 5.25
CA ASP A 106 -15.91 -3.47 4.64
C ASP A 106 -16.69 -2.79 3.51
N VAL A 107 -17.31 -3.61 2.65
CA VAL A 107 -17.97 -3.15 1.43
C VAL A 107 -19.02 -2.07 1.73
N MET A 108 -19.81 -2.27 2.78
CA MET A 108 -20.86 -1.35 3.20
C MET A 108 -20.39 -0.26 4.18
N SER A 109 -19.19 -0.40 4.75
CA SER A 109 -18.62 0.64 5.62
C SER A 109 -18.12 1.82 4.79
N GLU A 110 -18.27 3.02 5.34
CA GLU A 110 -17.80 4.27 4.79
C GLU A 110 -16.88 5.00 5.77
N GLY A 111 -16.25 6.08 5.31
CA GLY A 111 -15.37 6.90 6.15
C GLY A 111 -13.92 6.91 5.68
N MET A 112 -13.03 7.34 6.57
CA MET A 112 -11.64 7.61 6.22
C MET A 112 -10.87 6.32 5.86
N LEU A 113 -10.29 6.30 4.66
CA LEU A 113 -9.33 5.31 4.21
C LEU A 113 -8.06 6.03 3.73
N LEU A 114 -6.91 5.64 4.28
CA LEU A 114 -5.63 6.24 3.90
C LEU A 114 -5.02 5.50 2.70
N PHE A 115 -4.31 6.22 1.85
CA PHE A 115 -3.47 5.70 0.78
C PHE A 115 -2.06 6.25 0.89
N THR A 116 -1.05 5.44 0.56
CA THR A 116 0.35 5.88 0.55
C THR A 116 1.22 5.03 -0.38
N ASN A 117 2.44 5.50 -0.65
CA ASN A 117 3.55 4.72 -1.20
C ASN A 117 4.59 4.36 -0.11
N ASP A 118 4.40 4.78 1.14
CA ASP A 118 5.27 4.49 2.28
C ASP A 118 4.88 3.18 2.97
N GLY A 119 5.46 2.07 2.49
CA GLY A 119 5.13 0.73 2.98
C GLY A 119 5.50 0.49 4.44
N ASP A 120 6.53 1.16 4.94
CA ASP A 120 7.05 0.95 6.30
C ASP A 120 6.14 1.60 7.34
N VAL A 121 5.75 2.85 7.11
CA VAL A 121 4.80 3.55 7.98
C VAL A 121 3.43 2.87 7.91
N ALA A 122 2.95 2.49 6.72
CA ALA A 122 1.69 1.78 6.58
C ALA A 122 1.69 0.45 7.34
N GLN A 123 2.77 -0.35 7.22
CA GLN A 123 2.91 -1.59 7.98
C GLN A 123 2.91 -1.32 9.48
N ALA A 124 3.64 -0.31 9.94
CA ALA A 124 3.64 0.08 11.35
C ALA A 124 2.23 0.44 11.85
N MET A 125 1.47 1.24 11.09
CA MET A 125 0.09 1.60 11.44
C MET A 125 -0.86 0.39 11.51
N LEU A 126 -0.62 -0.64 10.70
CA LEU A 126 -1.45 -1.85 10.65
C LEU A 126 -1.00 -2.93 11.63
N HIS A 127 0.22 -2.86 12.14
CA HIS A 127 0.77 -3.91 12.98
C HIS A 127 0.00 -4.01 14.32
N PRO A 128 -0.54 -5.19 14.69
CA PRO A 128 -1.37 -5.34 15.90
C PRO A 128 -0.69 -4.87 17.18
N SER A 129 0.64 -5.04 17.30
CA SER A 129 1.38 -4.62 18.49
C SER A 129 1.41 -3.10 18.69
N ARG A 130 1.15 -2.30 17.66
CA ARG A 130 1.14 -0.83 17.76
C ARG A 130 -0.16 -0.30 18.35
N ARG A 131 -1.21 -1.12 18.44
CA ARG A 131 -2.52 -0.76 19.02
C ARG A 131 -3.01 0.62 18.57
N MET A 132 -2.81 0.94 17.29
CA MET A 132 -3.17 2.25 16.75
C MET A 132 -4.68 2.45 16.91
N PRO A 133 -5.14 3.48 17.65
CA PRO A 133 -6.55 3.68 17.90
C PRO A 133 -7.29 3.96 16.59
N ARG A 134 -8.48 3.38 16.46
CA ARG A 134 -9.42 3.62 15.36
C ARG A 134 -10.76 3.94 15.96
N ARG A 135 -11.34 5.06 15.55
CA ARG A 135 -12.66 5.49 15.99
C ARG A 135 -13.65 5.28 14.87
N TYR A 136 -14.79 4.70 15.22
CA TYR A 136 -15.90 4.46 14.30
C TYR A 136 -17.15 5.08 14.88
N GLU A 137 -17.98 5.64 14.00
CA GLU A 137 -19.37 5.94 14.32
C GLU A 137 -20.22 4.77 13.85
N VAL A 138 -21.10 4.26 14.72
CA VAL A 138 -21.89 3.06 14.44
C VAL A 138 -23.37 3.40 14.67
N THR A 139 -24.17 3.22 13.62
CA THR A 139 -25.63 3.35 13.69
C THR A 139 -26.27 1.96 13.84
N THR A 140 -27.17 1.81 14.80
CA THR A 140 -27.89 0.56 15.08
C THR A 140 -29.39 0.72 14.81
N ARG A 141 -30.09 -0.40 14.57
CA ARG A 141 -31.55 -0.38 14.32
C ARG A 141 -32.39 0.00 15.55
N GLY A 142 -31.81 -0.12 16.73
CA GLY A 142 -32.47 0.16 18.00
C GLY A 142 -31.42 0.38 19.10
N PRO A 143 -31.86 0.68 20.32
CA PRO A 143 -30.96 0.94 21.44
C PRO A 143 -30.06 -0.27 21.71
N LEU A 144 -28.79 0.00 22.01
CA LEU A 144 -27.87 -1.04 22.47
C LEU A 144 -28.23 -1.46 23.90
N PRO A 145 -28.17 -2.76 24.25
CA PRO A 145 -28.32 -3.20 25.63
C PRO A 145 -27.29 -2.49 26.53
N PRO A 146 -27.65 -1.98 27.72
CA PRO A 146 -26.73 -1.24 28.59
C PRO A 146 -25.43 -2.01 28.90
N LYS A 147 -25.54 -3.33 29.16
CA LYS A 147 -24.40 -4.20 29.39
C LYS A 147 -23.40 -4.25 28.23
N LEU A 148 -23.86 -4.08 26.99
CA LEU A 148 -23.00 -4.07 25.82
C LEU A 148 -22.26 -2.72 25.71
N VAL A 149 -22.92 -1.62 26.05
CA VAL A 149 -22.30 -0.29 26.04
C VAL A 149 -21.13 -0.24 27.04
N GLU A 150 -21.33 -0.76 28.26
CA GLU A 150 -20.28 -0.85 29.29
C GLU A 150 -19.04 -1.66 28.82
N THR A 151 -19.20 -2.63 27.93
CA THR A 151 -18.09 -3.42 27.39
C THR A 151 -17.38 -2.78 26.19
N LEU A 152 -17.94 -1.71 25.62
CA LEU A 152 -17.41 -1.01 24.45
C LEU A 152 -16.63 0.26 24.82
N GLU A 153 -16.76 0.74 26.07
CA GLU A 153 -15.96 1.83 26.68
C GLU A 153 -14.65 1.30 27.28
#